data_AF-A0A358AVL4-F1
#
_entry.id   AF-A0A358AVL4-F1
#
_cell.length_a   1.000
_cell.length_b   1.000
_cell.length_c   1.000
_cell.angle_alpha   90.00
_cell.angle_beta   90.00
_cell.angle_gamma   90.00
#
_symmetry.space_group_name_H-M   'P 1'
#
loop_
_entity.id
_entity.type
_entity.pdbx_description
1 polymer ?
#
loop_
_entity_poly.entity_id
_entity_poly.type
_entity_poly.pdbx_seq_one_letter_code
_entity_poly.pdbx_strand_id
1 'polypeptide(L)' 'MTKIKVENPVVELDGDEMTRIIWDFIKQKLILPYLDIDLKYYDLGIEERDRTNDQITIDSAEAIKQY' A
#
# COMPACT_ATOMS: atom_id res chain seq x y z
N MET A 1 -10.61 16.58 -14.52
CA MET A 1 -9.80 15.73 -15.43
C MET A 1 -10.22 14.30 -15.20
N THR A 2 -10.25 13.48 -16.26
CA THR A 2 -10.38 12.02 -16.10
C THR A 2 -9.08 11.50 -15.50
N LYS A 3 -9.17 10.61 -14.49
CA LYS A 3 -7.99 9.97 -13.91
C LYS A 3 -7.31 9.07 -14.94
N ILE A 4 -5.99 8.93 -14.83
CA ILE A 4 -5.22 8.01 -15.65
C ILE A 4 -5.50 6.60 -15.14
N LYS A 5 -5.98 5.72 -16.02
CA LYS A 5 -6.25 4.33 -15.67
C LYS A 5 -4.95 3.53 -15.60
N VAL A 6 -4.74 2.84 -14.49
CA VAL A 6 -3.64 1.88 -14.33
C VAL A 6 -4.20 0.48 -14.59
N GLU A 7 -3.59 -0.25 -15.53
CA GLU A 7 -4.15 -1.51 -16.03
C GLU A 7 -4.03 -2.66 -15.03
N ASN A 8 -2.90 -2.73 -14.32
CA ASN A 8 -2.60 -3.78 -13.34
C ASN A 8 -2.56 -3.20 -11.92
N PRO A 9 -2.87 -4.00 -10.90
CA PRO A 9 -2.80 -3.55 -9.52
C PRO A 9 -1.36 -3.26 -9.08
N VAL A 10 -1.22 -2.44 -8.05
CA VAL A 10 0.06 -2.19 -7.36
C VAL A 10 -0.08 -2.65 -5.92
N VAL A 11 0.93 -3.36 -5.43
CA VAL A 11 0.98 -3.77 -4.02
C VAL A 11 1.52 -2.61 -3.19
N GLU A 12 0.75 -2.20 -2.18
CA GLU A 12 1.08 -1.11 -1.26
C GLU A 12 1.40 -1.71 0.12
N LEU A 13 2.62 -1.48 0.60
CA LEU A 13 3.08 -1.88 1.93
C LEU A 13 3.17 -0.62 2.79
N ASP A 14 2.29 -0.49 3.78
CA ASP A 14 2.30 0.63 4.72
C ASP A 14 3.38 0.45 5.79
N GLY A 15 3.79 1.54 6.42
CA GLY A 15 4.89 1.57 7.38
C GLY A 15 4.51 2.11 8.76
N ASP A 16 5.53 2.62 9.46
CA ASP A 16 5.47 3.07 10.85
C ASP A 16 5.74 4.57 10.99
N GLU A 17 5.41 5.14 12.15
CA GLU A 17 5.83 6.49 12.59
C GLU A 17 5.55 7.62 11.58
N MET A 18 6.54 8.50 11.35
CA MET A 18 6.42 9.67 10.49
C MET A 18 6.32 9.30 9.01
N THR A 19 6.88 8.17 8.59
CA THR A 19 6.80 7.74 7.18
C THR A 19 5.37 7.32 6.84
N ARG A 20 4.62 6.70 7.76
CA ARG A 20 3.19 6.40 7.58
C ARG A 20 2.35 7.66 7.30
N ILE A 21 2.60 8.73 8.06
CA ILE A 21 1.90 10.02 7.89
C ILE A 21 2.24 10.67 6.54
N ILE A 22 3.52 10.69 6.19
CA ILE A 22 3.97 11.22 4.89
C ILE A 22 3.41 10.37 3.74
N TRP A 23 3.32 9.06 3.93
CA TRP A 23 2.81 8.13 2.94
C TRP A 23 1.32 8.35 2.64
N ASP A 24 0.49 8.53 3.68
CA ASP A 24 -0.92 8.90 3.47
C ASP A 24 -1.03 10.26 2.74
N PHE A 25 -0.22 11.26 3.11
CA PHE A 25 -0.20 12.54 2.41
C PHE A 25 0.13 12.37 0.91
N ILE A 26 1.18 11.62 0.58
CA ILE A 26 1.56 11.34 -0.82
C ILE A 26 0.40 10.66 -1.56
N LYS A 27 -0.18 9.62 -0.97
CA LYS A 27 -1.28 8.87 -1.59
C LYS A 27 -2.49 9.76 -1.85
N GLN A 28 -2.92 10.54 -0.86
CA GLN A 28 -4.11 11.38 -0.96
C GLN A 28 -3.94 12.62 -1.83
N LYS A 29 -2.74 13.24 -1.84
CA LYS A 29 -2.50 14.51 -2.54
C LYS A 29 -1.87 14.34 -3.90
N LEU A 30 -1.06 13.30 -4.09
CA LEU A 30 -0.16 13.16 -5.24
C LEU A 30 -0.46 11.94 -6.11
N ILE A 31 -1.21 10.93 -5.61
CA ILE A 31 -1.51 9.70 -6.37
C ILE A 31 -2.99 9.60 -6.72
N LEU A 32 -3.86 9.41 -5.72
CA LEU A 32 -5.29 9.12 -5.91
C LEU A 32 -6.09 10.22 -6.63
N PRO A 33 -5.72 11.52 -6.59
CA PRO A 33 -6.40 12.53 -7.40
C PRO A 33 -6.17 12.35 -8.91
N TYR A 34 -5.08 11.68 -9.29
CA TYR A 34 -4.62 11.60 -10.69
C TYR A 34 -4.74 10.19 -11.28
N LEU A 35 -4.67 9.14 -10.46
CA LEU A 35 -4.70 7.74 -10.91
C LEU A 35 -5.99 7.03 -10.48
N ASP A 36 -6.58 6.29 -11.41
CA ASP A 36 -7.54 5.22 -11.14
C ASP A 36 -6.76 3.90 -11.10
N ILE A 37 -6.44 3.44 -9.89
CA ILE A 37 -5.47 2.39 -9.60
C ILE A 37 -6.03 1.45 -8.53
N ASP A 38 -5.86 0.14 -8.75
CA ASP A 38 -6.16 -0.90 -7.76
C ASP A 38 -4.94 -1.11 -6.85
N LEU A 39 -5.09 -0.79 -5.57
CA LEU A 39 -4.03 -0.94 -4.57
C LEU A 39 -4.29 -2.18 -3.72
N LYS A 40 -3.39 -3.15 -3.76
CA LYS A 40 -3.38 -4.30 -2.84
C LYS A 40 -2.64 -3.89 -1.58
N TYR A 41 -3.41 -3.42 -0.60
CA TYR A 41 -2.89 -2.83 0.64
C TYR A 41 -2.55 -3.89 1.68
N TYR A 42 -1.36 -3.76 2.27
CA TYR A 42 -0.86 -4.55 3.40
C TYR A 42 -0.27 -3.58 4.43
N ASP A 43 -0.74 -3.65 5.67
CA ASP A 43 -0.22 -2.81 6.75
C ASP A 43 0.99 -3.51 7.41
N LEU A 44 2.21 -3.04 7.12
CA LEU A 44 3.41 -3.56 7.77
C LEU A 44 3.83 -2.72 8.98
N GLY A 45 2.90 -1.96 9.56
CA GLY A 45 3.08 -1.35 10.87
C GLY A 45 3.41 -2.40 11.93
N ILE A 46 4.22 -2.03 12.92
CA ILE A 46 4.74 -2.96 13.93
C ILE A 46 3.62 -3.65 14.72
N GLU A 47 2.53 -2.94 15.01
CA GLU A 47 1.36 -3.48 15.71
C GLU A 47 0.67 -4.59 14.90
N GLU A 48 0.59 -4.42 13.58
CA GLU A 48 -0.06 -5.38 12.69
C GLU A 48 0.83 -6.61 12.45
N ARG A 49 2.14 -6.39 12.30
CA ARG A 49 3.11 -7.49 12.25
C ARG A 49 3.08 -8.31 13.53
N ASP A 50 3.04 -7.68 14.71
CA ASP A 50 2.91 -8.40 15.98
C ASP A 50 1.58 -9.19 16.05
N ARG A 51 0.46 -8.52 15.75
CA ARG A 51 -0.89 -9.11 15.77
C ARG A 51 -1.00 -10.36 14.89
N THR A 52 -0.30 -10.38 13.76
CA THR A 52 -0.35 -11.45 12.75
C THR A 52 0.78 -12.47 12.88
N ASN A 53 1.64 -12.37 13.89
CA ASN A 53 2.89 -13.15 13.98
C ASN A 53 3.72 -13.05 12.68
N ASP A 54 3.79 -11.84 12.13
CA ASP A 54 4.50 -11.46 10.91
C ASP A 54 4.00 -12.15 9.61
N GLN A 55 2.84 -12.81 9.66
CA GLN A 55 2.24 -13.44 8.48
C GLN A 55 1.89 -12.39 7.40
N ILE A 56 1.49 -11.18 7.79
CA ILE A 56 1.17 -10.10 6.84
C ILE A 56 2.37 -9.70 5.98
N THR A 57 3.59 -9.80 6.52
CA THR A 57 4.83 -9.53 5.78
C THR A 57 5.04 -10.57 4.69
N ILE A 58 4.79 -11.86 4.99
CA ILE A 58 4.86 -12.95 4.02
C ILE A 58 3.78 -12.77 2.94
N ASP A 59 2.56 -12.47 3.34
CA ASP A 59 1.43 -12.28 2.43
C ASP A 59 1.67 -11.12 1.46
N SER A 60 2.28 -10.03 1.95
CA SER A 60 2.66 -8.88 1.11
C SER A 60 3.72 -9.27 0.06
N ALA A 61 4.66 -10.14 0.41
CA ALA A 61 5.70 -10.61 -0.51
C ALA A 61 5.14 -11.56 -1.57
N GLU A 62 4.24 -12.48 -1.20
CA GLU A 62 3.56 -13.33 -2.19
C GLU A 62 2.64 -12.50 -3.11
N ALA A 63 2.02 -11.43 -2.61
CA ALA A 63 1.25 -10.52 -3.45
C ALA A 63 2.15 -9.80 -4.48
N ILE A 64 3.32 -9.29 -4.07
CA ILE A 64 4.29 -8.67 -5.00
C ILE A 64 4.74 -9.65 -6.08
N LYS A 65 4.90 -10.93 -5.73
CA LYS A 65 5.28 -11.97 -6.69
C LYS A 65 4.16 -12.35 -7.65
N GLN A 66 2.90 -12.22 -7.22
CA GLN A 66 1.72 -12.56 -8.01
C GLN A 66 1.38 -11.51 -9.08
N TYR A 67 1.53 -10.22 -8.76
CA TYR A 67 1.07 -9.09 -9.58
C TYR A 67 2.23 -8.37 -10.28
#